data_AF-A0A431ISI5-F1
#
_entry.id   AF-A0A431ISI5-F1
#
_cell.length_a   1.000
_cell.length_b   1.000
_cell.length_c   1.000
_cell.angle_alpha   90.00
_cell.angle_beta   90.00
_cell.angle_gamma   90.00
#
_symmetry.space_group_name_H-M   'P 1'
#
loop_
_entity.id
_entity.type
_entity.pdbx_description
1 polymer ?
#
loop_
_entity_poly.entity_id
_entity_poly.type
_entity_poly.pdbx_seq_one_letter_code
_entity_poly.pdbx_strand_id
1 'polypeptide(L)'
;MATTTTKTSTKSGTKDASENLQKFIDGLQANEKSALDAIKKFVDTVNDVFPDFGEEGPRSKIIDAAFSMTQQIVESSNKMAKDLVGVTEDALDNIARSN
;
A
#
# COMPACT_ATOMS: atom_id res chain seq x y z
N MET A 1 20.77 -50.36 16.06
CA MET A 1 21.60 -49.21 16.52
C MET A 1 21.65 -48.18 15.40
N ALA A 2 21.35 -46.91 15.73
CA ALA A 2 21.71 -45.63 15.08
C ALA A 2 21.54 -45.49 13.55
N THR A 3 20.97 -44.43 12.93
CA THR A 3 20.63 -43.02 13.27
C THR A 3 19.82 -42.50 12.05
N THR A 4 18.60 -41.98 12.17
CA THR A 4 18.22 -40.57 12.48
C THR A 4 18.65 -39.53 11.43
N THR A 5 17.65 -39.08 10.67
CA THR A 5 17.34 -37.67 10.31
C THR A 5 18.06 -36.98 9.14
N THR A 6 17.25 -36.58 8.16
CA THR A 6 17.45 -35.35 7.38
C THR A 6 16.22 -34.46 7.60
N LYS A 7 16.35 -33.49 8.50
CA LYS A 7 15.39 -32.41 8.76
C LYS A 7 16.13 -31.11 8.47
N THR A 8 15.96 -30.54 7.28
CA THR A 8 16.39 -29.15 6.99
C THR A 8 15.77 -28.69 5.67
N SER A 9 14.59 -28.07 5.74
CA SER A 9 14.20 -27.01 4.80
C SER A 9 12.94 -26.30 5.31
N THR A 10 13.05 -25.57 6.42
CA THR A 10 11.92 -24.75 6.91
C THR A 10 12.33 -23.37 7.41
N LYS A 11 13.63 -23.04 7.41
CA LYS A 11 14.15 -21.75 7.92
C LYS A 11 14.38 -20.69 6.82
N SER A 12 14.33 -21.06 5.53
CA SER A 12 14.50 -20.12 4.40
C SER A 12 13.20 -19.37 4.09
N GLY A 13 12.09 -20.11 3.91
CA GLY A 13 10.83 -19.52 3.41
C GLY A 13 10.22 -18.42 4.28
N THR A 14 10.50 -18.43 5.58
CA THR A 14 10.03 -17.41 6.54
C THR A 14 10.73 -16.07 6.35
N LYS A 15 12.03 -16.10 6.04
CA LYS A 15 12.85 -14.90 5.83
C LYS A 15 12.56 -14.30 4.46
N ASP A 16 12.42 -15.16 3.46
CA ASP A 16 12.02 -14.79 2.10
C ASP A 16 10.62 -14.14 2.08
N ALA A 17 9.66 -14.64 2.87
CA ALA A 17 8.32 -14.05 2.99
C ALA A 17 8.35 -12.66 3.64
N SER A 18 9.12 -12.47 4.71
CA SER A 18 9.24 -11.18 5.39
C SER A 18 9.92 -10.12 4.51
N GLU A 19 11.00 -10.49 3.79
CA GLU A 19 11.68 -9.57 2.87
C GLU A 19 10.80 -9.20 1.66
N ASN A 20 10.01 -10.14 1.15
CA ASN A 20 9.07 -9.87 0.06
C ASN A 20 7.90 -8.98 0.51
N LEU A 21 7.41 -9.15 1.74
CA LEU A 21 6.38 -8.29 2.31
C LEU A 21 6.90 -6.86 2.51
N GLN A 22 8.14 -6.69 3.01
CA GLN A 22 8.75 -5.37 3.15
C GLN A 22 8.90 -4.67 1.80
N LYS A 23 9.38 -5.38 0.76
CA LYS A 23 9.45 -4.84 -0.61
C LYS A 23 8.08 -4.44 -1.17
N PHE A 24 7.02 -5.18 -0.84
CA PHE A 24 5.66 -4.84 -1.23
C PHE A 24 5.19 -3.55 -0.54
N ILE A 25 5.45 -3.41 0.76
CA ILE A 25 5.13 -2.18 1.52
C ILE A 25 5.90 -0.99 0.95
N ASP A 26 7.20 -1.13 0.70
CA ASP A 26 8.04 -0.07 0.13
C ASP A 26 7.54 0.34 -1.28
N GLY A 27 7.14 -0.64 -2.10
CA GLY A 27 6.54 -0.40 -3.42
C GLY A 27 5.19 0.30 -3.33
N LEU A 28 4.38 -0.02 -2.32
CA LEU A 28 3.11 0.65 -2.06
C LEU A 28 3.33 2.12 -1.65
N GLN A 29 4.27 2.40 -0.75
CA GLN A 29 4.62 3.77 -0.35
C GLN A 29 5.13 4.60 -1.54
N ALA A 30 5.94 3.99 -2.42
CA ALA A 30 6.39 4.64 -3.65
C ALA A 30 5.21 4.97 -4.58
N ASN A 31 4.23 4.06 -4.70
CA ASN A 31 3.01 4.29 -5.46
C ASN A 31 2.13 5.38 -4.86
N GLU A 32 1.97 5.43 -3.53
CA GLU A 32 1.24 6.50 -2.84
C GLU A 32 1.85 7.87 -3.11
N LYS A 33 3.19 7.96 -3.07
CA LYS A 33 3.92 9.18 -3.42
C LYS A 33 3.70 9.57 -4.88
N SER A 34 3.75 8.62 -5.79
CA SER A 34 3.49 8.86 -7.22
C SER A 34 2.05 9.32 -7.46
N ALA A 35 1.08 8.76 -6.73
CA ALA A 35 -0.31 9.17 -6.80
C ALA A 35 -0.47 10.62 -6.33
N LEU A 36 0.11 10.98 -5.17
CA LEU A 36 0.10 12.36 -4.66
C LEU A 36 0.69 13.37 -5.65
N ASP A 37 1.79 13.03 -6.33
CA ASP A 37 2.37 13.91 -7.34
C ASP A 37 1.51 14.02 -8.61
N ALA A 38 0.79 12.96 -8.99
CA ALA A 38 -0.18 13.03 -10.08
C ALA A 38 -1.36 13.96 -9.74
N ILE A 39 -1.78 13.98 -8.48
CA ILE A 39 -2.88 14.84 -8.00
C ILE A 39 -2.47 16.30 -7.94
N LYS A 40 -1.25 16.61 -7.47
CA LYS A 40 -0.72 17.98 -7.54
C LYS A 40 -0.73 18.49 -8.98
N LYS A 41 -0.22 17.69 -9.92
CA LYS A 41 -0.24 18.04 -11.35
C LYS A 41 -1.65 18.23 -11.91
N PHE A 42 -2.61 17.42 -11.46
CA PHE A 42 -4.01 17.57 -11.83
C PHE A 42 -4.58 18.90 -11.31
N VAL A 43 -4.33 19.24 -10.03
CA VAL A 43 -4.75 20.50 -9.42
C VAL A 43 -4.12 21.69 -10.14
N ASP A 44 -2.82 21.63 -10.46
CA ASP A 44 -2.12 22.66 -11.23
C ASP A 44 -2.76 22.83 -12.61
N THR A 45 -3.07 21.73 -13.30
CA THR A 45 -3.75 21.76 -14.62
C THR A 45 -5.14 22.38 -14.52
N VAL A 46 -5.90 22.05 -13.48
CA VAL A 46 -7.24 22.62 -13.24
C VAL A 46 -7.14 24.12 -12.93
N ASN A 47 -6.12 24.53 -12.17
CA ASN A 47 -5.85 25.94 -11.91
C ASN A 47 -5.47 26.72 -13.16
N ASP A 48 -4.70 26.11 -14.08
CA ASP A 48 -4.29 26.75 -15.33
C ASP A 48 -5.43 26.85 -16.37
N VAL A 49 -6.32 25.85 -16.42
CA VAL A 49 -7.35 25.73 -17.46
C VAL A 49 -8.67 26.41 -17.06
N PHE A 50 -9.03 26.40 -15.78
CA PHE A 50 -10.31 26.94 -15.34
C PHE A 50 -10.17 28.39 -14.86
N PRO A 51 -10.95 29.33 -15.42
CA PRO A 51 -11.01 30.70 -14.93
C PRO A 51 -11.44 30.73 -13.45
N ASP A 52 -10.85 31.64 -12.68
CA ASP A 52 -11.18 31.81 -11.27
C ASP A 52 -12.53 32.54 -11.14
N PHE A 53 -13.61 31.78 -11.02
CA PHE A 53 -14.97 32.30 -10.86
C PHE A 53 -15.36 32.58 -9.39
N GLY A 54 -14.39 32.54 -8.46
CA GLY A 54 -14.61 32.67 -7.01
C GLY A 54 -14.63 31.33 -6.26
N GLU A 55 -14.76 31.37 -4.92
CA GLU A 55 -14.50 30.21 -4.03
C GLU A 55 -15.41 28.99 -4.25
N GLU A 56 -16.62 29.16 -4.80
CA GLU A 56 -17.54 28.06 -5.14
C GLU A 56 -17.57 27.71 -6.65
N GLY A 57 -16.58 28.20 -7.41
CA GLY A 57 -16.50 28.01 -8.85
C GLY A 57 -16.26 26.55 -9.28
N PRO A 58 -16.44 26.24 -10.59
CA PRO A 58 -16.18 24.92 -11.16
C PRO A 58 -14.78 24.36 -10.82
N ARG A 59 -13.78 25.25 -10.72
CA ARG A 59 -12.41 24.93 -10.32
C ARG A 59 -12.35 24.24 -8.94
N SER A 60 -12.98 24.86 -7.93
CA SER A 60 -13.00 24.36 -6.55
C SER A 60 -13.65 22.97 -6.46
N LYS A 61 -14.80 22.80 -7.12
CA LYS A 61 -15.53 21.50 -7.14
C LYS A 61 -14.75 20.37 -7.81
N ILE A 62 -14.01 20.66 -8.88
CA ILE A 62 -13.19 19.66 -9.59
C ILE A 62 -11.98 19.27 -8.73
N ILE A 63 -11.35 20.24 -8.08
CA ILE A 63 -10.24 20.01 -7.15
C ILE A 63 -10.71 19.16 -5.96
N ASP A 64 -11.83 19.52 -5.34
CA ASP A 64 -12.42 18.78 -4.21
C ASP A 64 -12.79 17.34 -4.60
N ALA A 65 -13.36 17.13 -5.79
CA ALA A 65 -13.68 15.80 -6.29
C ALA A 65 -12.42 14.94 -6.50
N ALA A 66 -11.33 15.52 -7.00
CA ALA A 66 -10.06 14.81 -7.16
C ALA A 66 -9.39 14.49 -5.82
N PHE A 67 -9.46 15.40 -4.85
CA PHE A 67 -9.00 15.13 -3.48
C PHE A 67 -9.83 14.03 -2.81
N SER A 68 -11.16 14.06 -2.95
CA SER A 68 -12.04 13.03 -2.41
C SER A 68 -11.76 11.64 -3.02
N MET A 69 -11.58 11.58 -4.34
CA MET A 69 -11.25 10.34 -5.03
C MET A 69 -9.90 9.78 -4.57
N THR A 70 -8.91 10.66 -4.38
CA THR A 70 -7.60 10.29 -3.83
C THR A 70 -7.72 9.74 -2.43
N GLN A 71 -8.46 10.42 -1.56
CA GLN A 71 -8.59 10.03 -0.17
C GLN A 71 -9.16 8.60 -0.08
N GLN A 72 -10.17 8.29 -0.88
CA GLN A 72 -10.73 6.94 -0.96
C GLN A 72 -9.72 5.88 -1.45
N ILE A 73 -8.87 6.22 -2.43
CA ILE A 73 -7.81 5.33 -2.93
C ILE A 73 -6.77 5.08 -1.83
N VAL A 74 -6.27 6.12 -1.17
CA VAL A 74 -5.25 6.01 -0.11
C VAL A 74 -5.78 5.26 1.11
N GLU A 75 -7.03 5.50 1.52
CA GLU A 75 -7.68 4.74 2.59
C GLU A 75 -7.82 3.26 2.23
N SER A 76 -8.22 2.95 0.99
CA SER A 76 -8.33 1.57 0.49
C SER A 76 -6.98 0.85 0.45
N SER A 77 -5.94 1.53 -0.04
CA SER A 77 -4.56 1.00 -0.08
C SER A 77 -4.00 0.74 1.32
N ASN A 78 -4.19 1.68 2.26
CA ASN A 78 -3.77 1.50 3.65
C ASN A 78 -4.50 0.35 4.34
N LYS A 79 -5.80 0.20 4.09
CA LYS A 79 -6.57 -0.94 4.61
C LYS A 79 -6.03 -2.26 4.06
N MET A 80 -5.80 -2.34 2.75
CA MET A 80 -5.25 -3.53 2.11
C MET A 80 -3.85 -3.89 2.64
N ALA A 81 -2.99 -2.89 2.87
CA ALA A 81 -1.67 -3.10 3.45
C ALA A 81 -1.75 -3.67 4.87
N LYS A 82 -2.62 -3.12 5.73
CA LYS A 82 -2.85 -3.62 7.09
C LYS A 82 -3.40 -5.04 7.10
N ASP A 83 -4.39 -5.31 6.25
CA ASP A 83 -4.99 -6.64 6.12
C ASP A 83 -3.93 -7.67 5.68
N LEU A 84 -3.04 -7.31 4.74
CA LEU A 84 -1.97 -8.19 4.27
C LEU A 84 -0.91 -8.47 5.34
N VAL A 85 -0.53 -7.45 6.13
CA VAL A 85 0.39 -7.64 7.26
C VAL A 85 -0.23 -8.59 8.28
N GLY A 86 -1.50 -8.36 8.67
CA GLY A 86 -2.19 -9.23 9.62
C GLY A 86 -2.27 -10.68 9.16
N VAL A 87 -2.65 -10.93 7.90
CA VAL A 87 -2.69 -12.29 7.33
C VAL A 87 -1.31 -12.95 7.33
N THR A 88 -0.24 -12.17 7.08
CA THR A 88 1.12 -12.71 7.06
C THR A 88 1.61 -13.03 8.48
N GLU A 89 1.34 -12.18 9.45
CA GLU A 89 1.63 -12.42 10.87
C GLU A 89 0.89 -13.67 11.38
N ASP A 90 -0.41 -13.79 11.10
CA ASP A 90 -1.21 -14.96 11.46
C ASP A 90 -0.67 -16.25 10.82
N ALA A 91 -0.26 -16.19 9.55
CA ALA A 91 0.32 -17.33 8.86
C ALA A 91 1.66 -17.76 9.49
N LEU A 92 2.51 -16.80 9.84
CA LEU A 92 3.80 -17.04 10.49
C LEU A 92 3.64 -17.63 11.90
N ASP A 93 2.71 -17.10 12.70
CA ASP A 93 2.39 -17.59 14.04
C ASP A 93 1.84 -19.03 14.01
N ASN A 94 0.99 -19.34 13.05
CA ASN A 94 0.46 -20.70 12.88
C ASN A 94 1.56 -21.69 12.47
N ILE A 95 2.50 -21.30 11.62
CA ILE A 95 3.66 -22.14 11.26
C ILE A 95 4.56 -22.36 12.48
N ALA A 96 4.77 -21.34 13.31
CA ALA A 96 5.60 -21.43 14.51
C ALA A 96 4.97 -22.32 15.61
N ARG A 97 3.64 -22.31 15.74
CA ARG A 97 2.90 -23.18 16.68
C ARG A 97 2.77 -24.63 16.23
N SER A 98 2.85 -24.90 14.92
CA SER A 98 2.67 -26.25 14.37
C SER A 98 3.95 -27.10 14.34
N ASN A 99 5.05 -26.63 14.92
CA ASN A 99 6.38 -27.25 14.89
C ASN A 99 6.95 -27.43 16.30
#